data_AF-A0AAV2HVU7-F1
#
_entry.id   AF-A0AAV2HVU7-F1
#
_cell.length_a   1.000
_cell.length_b   1.000
_cell.length_c   1.000
_cell.angle_alpha   90.00
_cell.angle_beta   90.00
_cell.angle_gamma   90.00
#
_symmetry.space_group_name_H-M   'P 1'
#
loop_
_entity.id
_entity.type
_entity.pdbx_description
1 polymer ?
#
loop_
_entity_poly.entity_id
_entity_poly.type
_entity_poly.pdbx_seq_one_letter_code
_entity_poly.pdbx_strand_id
1 'polypeptide(L)'
;MITYCIRKALLSSWRAVCLGTECAIQDKSCDSYQRCLSSVAKHVMPKKPKGVAYRKARHFVDFIEVQVSGGKGGNGMLSFLSLPKREWAGPDGGNGGNGGHVIFKASHSTKSLSHLKPVEVAPNGTKGGTKQRDGKNADHRFIEVPLGTLIKSEDGQVLSSLDNDGDVYVAARGGAGGKGNYFFLTNENRAPAVAELGATGQERKLFVELKTMAHAGLIGFPNAGKSSLLRAISRAQPEVSAYPFTTLNPHVGMVLYEDHEQIAVADIPGLIPGAHQNKGLGISFLRHIERCLCLIYVIDLSIECPLEQLNHLKYELDQYQPGLSLRPNLLIGNKIDLPGAEQKLEDLKRHVQGMDGCVETRPREISQMPVLGVSAKHLIGIDELLYQLRVMYDAYKKDEKPI
;
A
#
# COMPACT_ATOMS: atom_id res chain seq x y z
N MET A 1 -71.10 -13.70 24.05
CA MET A 1 -69.85 -14.49 23.97
C MET A 1 -68.90 -13.78 23.02
N ILE A 2 -67.82 -13.25 23.59
CA ILE A 2 -66.53 -12.87 22.95
C ILE A 2 -66.67 -11.72 21.93
N THR A 3 -67.05 -10.51 22.34
CA THR A 3 -66.24 -9.42 22.96
C THR A 3 -65.29 -8.76 21.94
N TYR A 4 -65.78 -7.77 21.19
CA TYR A 4 -65.61 -6.31 21.43
C TYR A 4 -64.22 -5.79 21.02
N CYS A 5 -64.10 -5.06 19.91
CA CYS A 5 -64.20 -3.58 19.84
C CYS A 5 -62.83 -2.91 20.08
N ILE A 6 -62.39 -1.86 19.39
CA ILE A 6 -63.06 -0.86 18.57
C ILE A 6 -61.95 -0.01 17.92
N ARG A 7 -62.17 0.41 16.66
CA ARG A 7 -61.84 1.72 16.01
C ARG A 7 -60.42 2.29 16.14
N LYS A 8 -59.88 3.02 15.18
CA LYS A 8 -60.19 3.49 13.80
C LYS A 8 -58.85 4.12 13.36
N ALA A 9 -58.40 3.92 12.13
CA ALA A 9 -58.42 4.94 11.05
C ALA A 9 -57.72 6.26 11.41
N LEU A 10 -56.93 6.91 10.56
CA LEU A 10 -56.51 6.78 9.18
C LEU A 10 -55.46 7.91 9.01
N LEU A 11 -54.51 7.69 8.10
CA LEU A 11 -53.91 8.69 7.20
C LEU A 11 -53.12 9.89 7.76
N SER A 12 -51.85 9.87 7.33
CA SER A 12 -51.15 10.92 6.58
C SER A 12 -50.65 12.19 7.29
N SER A 13 -49.32 12.21 7.39
CA SER A 13 -48.43 13.30 6.95
C SER A 13 -48.07 14.41 7.95
N TRP A 14 -46.81 14.84 7.79
CA TRP A 14 -46.16 16.09 8.21
C TRP A 14 -45.22 16.09 9.42
N ARG A 15 -44.16 16.88 9.19
CA ARG A 15 -42.97 17.24 9.97
C ARG A 15 -43.28 17.91 11.32
N ALA A 16 -42.39 17.72 12.30
CA ALA A 16 -41.85 18.71 13.26
C ALA A 16 -40.91 17.95 14.22
N VAL A 17 -39.62 18.28 14.38
CA VAL A 17 -39.04 19.35 15.23
C VAL A 17 -39.59 19.35 16.67
N CYS A 18 -38.76 18.95 17.64
CA CYS A 18 -38.69 19.39 19.04
C CYS A 18 -37.31 18.93 19.57
N LEU A 19 -36.36 19.80 19.90
CA LEU A 19 -36.22 20.63 21.12
C LEU A 19 -35.96 19.82 22.40
N GLY A 20 -34.75 19.99 22.95
CA GLY A 20 -34.52 20.27 24.38
C GLY A 20 -34.73 19.15 25.41
N THR A 21 -33.60 18.75 26.00
CA THR A 21 -33.37 18.38 27.42
C THR A 21 -34.02 17.13 28.03
N GLU A 22 -33.14 16.40 28.73
CA GLU A 22 -33.38 15.32 29.70
C GLU A 22 -33.90 13.99 29.16
N CYS A 23 -32.98 13.04 28.98
CA CYS A 23 -33.33 11.63 29.11
C CYS A 23 -32.28 10.93 29.98
N ALA A 24 -32.77 10.50 31.13
CA ALA A 24 -32.07 9.84 32.21
C ALA A 24 -31.39 8.54 31.77
N ILE A 25 -30.32 8.23 32.48
CA ILE A 25 -29.64 6.93 32.50
C ILE A 25 -30.67 5.86 32.92
N GLN A 26 -30.99 4.93 32.02
CA GLN A 26 -31.37 3.56 32.37
C GLN A 26 -31.36 2.65 31.12
N ASP A 27 -30.29 1.88 31.02
CA ASP A 27 -30.23 0.47 30.61
C ASP A 27 -31.07 -0.07 29.42
N LYS A 28 -30.30 -0.56 28.43
CA LYS A 28 -30.48 -1.76 27.56
C LYS A 28 -30.67 -1.54 26.05
N SER A 29 -29.82 -2.28 25.32
CA SER A 29 -29.77 -2.58 23.88
C SER A 29 -29.48 -1.41 22.92
N CYS A 30 -28.19 -1.21 22.67
CA CYS A 30 -27.64 -0.27 21.70
C CYS A 30 -27.81 -0.80 20.25
N ASP A 31 -29.03 -0.74 19.72
CA ASP A 31 -29.37 -1.15 18.34
C ASP A 31 -29.00 -0.05 17.30
N SER A 32 -28.71 1.16 17.77
CA SER A 32 -28.31 2.32 16.96
C SER A 32 -26.81 2.32 16.61
N TYR A 33 -25.94 1.77 17.47
CA TYR A 33 -24.49 1.66 17.20
C TYR A 33 -24.19 0.58 16.17
N GLN A 34 -24.98 -0.50 16.13
CA GLN A 34 -24.81 -1.60 15.17
C GLN A 34 -25.22 -1.24 13.74
N ARG A 35 -26.09 -0.25 13.53
CA ARG A 35 -26.54 0.14 12.18
C ARG A 35 -25.53 1.00 11.41
N CYS A 36 -24.64 1.73 12.09
CA CYS A 36 -23.55 2.46 11.43
C CYS A 36 -22.35 1.56 11.07
N LEU A 37 -22.24 0.37 11.64
CA LEU A 37 -21.16 -0.62 11.38
C LEU A 37 -21.27 -1.33 10.03
N SER A 38 -22.31 -1.07 9.22
CA SER A 38 -22.64 -1.91 8.05
C SER A 38 -21.86 -1.58 6.77
N SER A 39 -21.04 -0.51 6.74
CA SER A 39 -20.31 -0.11 5.52
C SER A 39 -18.81 -0.42 5.52
N VAL A 40 -18.22 -0.74 6.68
CA VAL A 40 -16.77 -0.98 6.81
C VAL A 40 -16.52 -2.49 6.94
N ALA A 41 -15.59 -3.02 6.15
CA ALA A 41 -15.24 -4.45 6.19
C ALA A 41 -14.76 -4.83 7.60
N LYS A 42 -15.28 -5.94 8.15
CA LYS A 42 -14.84 -6.42 9.46
C LYS A 42 -13.47 -7.06 9.35
N HIS A 43 -12.69 -7.02 10.42
CA HIS A 43 -11.41 -7.70 10.46
C HIS A 43 -11.62 -9.22 10.52
N VAL A 44 -10.80 -9.98 9.80
CA VAL A 44 -10.79 -11.43 9.87
C VAL A 44 -9.74 -11.84 10.89
N MET A 45 -10.18 -12.46 11.98
CA MET A 45 -9.26 -13.10 12.91
C MET A 45 -8.62 -14.32 12.23
N PRO A 46 -7.30 -14.36 12.00
CA PRO A 46 -6.68 -15.54 11.43
C PRO A 46 -6.86 -16.71 12.41
N LYS A 47 -7.54 -17.77 11.98
CA LYS A 47 -7.65 -19.01 12.77
C LYS A 47 -6.25 -19.60 12.89
N LYS A 48 -5.81 -19.89 14.12
CA LYS A 48 -4.58 -20.64 14.41
C LYS A 48 -4.56 -21.87 13.47
N PRO A 49 -3.52 -22.09 12.66
CA PRO A 49 -3.58 -23.12 11.62
C PRO A 49 -3.80 -24.48 12.27
N LYS A 50 -5.01 -25.04 12.10
CA LYS A 50 -5.26 -26.46 12.30
C LYS A 50 -4.59 -27.14 11.12
N GLY A 51 -3.57 -27.95 11.39
CA GLY A 51 -2.67 -28.51 10.40
C GLY A 51 -3.41 -29.10 9.20
N VAL A 52 -3.35 -28.40 8.06
CA VAL A 52 -3.61 -28.90 6.70
C VAL A 52 -2.83 -27.99 5.75
N ALA A 53 -2.07 -28.61 4.85
CA ALA A 53 -1.35 -28.06 3.69
C ALA A 53 -1.06 -26.55 3.69
N TYR A 54 0.22 -26.21 3.93
CA TYR A 54 0.80 -24.89 3.82
C TYR A 54 0.55 -24.27 2.43
N ARG A 55 -0.61 -23.64 2.22
CA ARG A 55 -0.72 -22.57 1.21
C ARG A 55 0.12 -21.42 1.78
N LYS A 56 1.38 -21.36 1.34
CA LYS A 56 2.34 -20.31 1.67
C LYS A 56 1.63 -18.97 1.48
N ALA A 57 1.27 -18.32 2.59
CA ALA A 57 0.78 -16.96 2.57
C ALA A 57 1.86 -16.17 1.83
N ARG A 58 1.48 -15.46 0.76
CA ARG A 58 2.44 -14.69 -0.03
C ARG A 58 2.92 -13.56 0.89
N HIS A 59 4.13 -13.72 1.41
CA HIS A 59 4.77 -12.75 2.29
C HIS A 59 4.78 -11.39 1.59
N PHE A 60 4.59 -10.34 2.37
CA PHE A 60 4.77 -8.97 1.93
C PHE A 60 6.26 -8.80 1.63
N VAL A 61 6.61 -8.78 0.34
CA VAL A 61 7.99 -8.61 -0.12
C VAL A 61 8.13 -7.15 -0.51
N ASP A 62 8.93 -6.42 0.26
CA ASP A 62 9.20 -4.99 0.07
C ASP A 62 10.45 -4.73 -0.75
N PHE A 63 11.28 -5.75 -0.91
CA PHE A 63 12.53 -5.73 -1.66
C PHE A 63 12.62 -6.97 -2.52
N ILE A 64 12.84 -6.80 -3.82
CA ILE A 64 13.13 -7.91 -4.72
C ILE A 64 14.17 -7.50 -5.76
N GLU A 65 15.10 -8.41 -6.01
CA GLU A 65 15.99 -8.35 -7.18
C GLU A 65 15.27 -8.98 -8.38
N VAL A 66 15.16 -8.21 -9.46
CA VAL A 66 14.51 -8.66 -10.69
C VAL A 66 15.47 -8.47 -11.86
N GLN A 67 15.70 -9.55 -12.59
CA GLN A 67 16.34 -9.52 -13.88
C GLN A 67 15.28 -9.29 -14.96
N VAL A 68 15.35 -8.15 -15.62
CA VAL A 68 14.45 -7.76 -16.69
C VAL A 68 15.15 -7.92 -18.04
N SER A 69 14.46 -8.53 -19.01
CA SER A 69 14.94 -8.69 -20.39
C SER A 69 13.87 -8.25 -21.38
N GLY A 70 14.22 -7.29 -22.24
CA GLY A 70 13.38 -6.87 -23.36
C GLY A 70 13.26 -7.99 -24.40
N GLY A 71 12.15 -8.02 -25.13
CA GLY A 71 11.99 -8.99 -26.22
C GLY A 71 13.03 -8.75 -27.32
N LYS A 72 13.54 -9.83 -27.91
CA LYS A 72 14.37 -9.75 -29.11
C LYS A 72 13.54 -9.28 -30.31
N GLY A 73 14.12 -8.44 -31.17
CA GLY A 73 13.53 -8.12 -32.46
C GLY A 73 13.47 -9.35 -33.37
N GLY A 74 12.45 -9.42 -34.23
CA GLY A 74 12.37 -10.43 -35.27
C GLY A 74 13.48 -10.25 -36.30
N ASN A 75 13.96 -11.34 -36.88
CA ASN A 75 14.94 -11.27 -37.96
C ASN A 75 14.28 -10.81 -39.27
N GLY A 76 14.99 -10.01 -40.05
CA GLY A 76 14.66 -9.76 -41.44
C GLY A 76 14.77 -11.04 -42.26
N MET A 77 13.91 -11.17 -43.27
CA MET A 77 13.94 -12.31 -44.17
C MET A 77 14.83 -12.01 -45.37
N LEU A 78 15.64 -12.99 -45.77
CA LEU A 78 16.31 -13.00 -47.06
C LEU A 78 15.52 -13.94 -47.96
N SER A 79 14.76 -13.38 -48.90
CA SER A 79 13.96 -14.17 -49.83
C SER A 79 13.88 -13.49 -51.19
N PHE A 80 13.68 -14.29 -52.22
CA PHE A 80 13.46 -13.85 -53.59
C PHE A 80 12.15 -14.44 -54.08
N LEU A 81 11.36 -13.61 -54.75
CA LEU A 81 10.08 -14.02 -55.30
C LEU A 81 10.32 -14.98 -56.47
N SER A 82 9.70 -16.15 -56.39
CA SER A 82 9.64 -17.11 -57.50
C SER A 82 8.25 -17.09 -58.12
N LEU A 83 8.20 -16.81 -59.43
CA LEU A 83 6.98 -16.83 -60.24
C LEU A 83 7.08 -17.97 -61.27
N PRO A 84 5.95 -18.51 -61.75
CA PRO A 84 5.96 -19.46 -62.85
C PRO A 84 6.76 -18.88 -64.05
N LYS A 85 7.76 -19.61 -64.53
CA LYS A 85 8.71 -19.22 -65.60
C LYS A 85 9.72 -18.11 -65.24
N ARG A 86 9.80 -17.65 -63.98
CA ARG A 86 10.80 -16.68 -63.51
C ARG A 86 11.18 -16.94 -62.05
N GLU A 87 12.30 -17.63 -61.84
CA GLU A 87 12.77 -18.04 -60.51
C GLU A 87 13.31 -16.87 -59.66
N TRP A 88 13.86 -15.83 -60.30
CA TRP A 88 14.41 -14.64 -59.63
C TRP A 88 13.62 -13.39 -60.03
N ALA A 89 12.42 -13.25 -59.48
CA ALA A 89 11.53 -12.13 -59.79
C ALA A 89 11.82 -10.86 -58.96
N GLY A 90 12.86 -10.88 -58.12
CA GLY A 90 13.30 -9.77 -57.28
C GLY A 90 13.25 -10.12 -55.78
N PRO A 91 13.84 -9.29 -54.90
CA PRO A 91 13.81 -9.52 -53.47
C PRO A 91 12.39 -9.36 -52.92
N ASP A 92 11.98 -10.25 -52.01
CA ASP A 92 10.66 -10.23 -51.39
C ASP A 92 10.69 -10.57 -49.89
N GLY A 93 11.85 -10.51 -49.25
CA GLY A 93 11.97 -10.69 -47.81
C GLY A 93 11.47 -9.45 -47.05
N GLY A 94 10.47 -9.65 -46.19
CA GLY A 94 9.97 -8.61 -45.29
C GLY A 94 10.86 -8.39 -44.05
N ASN A 95 10.60 -7.29 -43.35
CA ASN A 95 11.29 -6.90 -42.12
C ASN A 95 10.79 -7.73 -40.93
N GLY A 96 11.62 -7.90 -39.91
CA GLY A 96 11.19 -8.42 -38.62
C GLY A 96 10.44 -7.37 -37.80
N GLY A 97 9.55 -7.83 -36.91
CA GLY A 97 8.85 -6.98 -35.96
C GLY A 97 9.71 -6.61 -34.76
N ASN A 98 9.39 -5.51 -34.08
CA ASN A 98 10.07 -5.10 -32.85
C ASN A 98 9.74 -6.01 -31.67
N GLY A 99 10.71 -6.20 -30.77
CA GLY A 99 10.50 -6.88 -29.49
C GLY A 99 9.76 -6.00 -28.47
N GLY A 100 9.05 -6.62 -27.54
CA GLY A 100 8.30 -5.92 -26.51
C GLY A 100 9.20 -5.27 -25.45
N HIS A 101 8.75 -4.17 -24.86
CA HIS A 101 9.37 -3.56 -23.69
C HIS A 101 8.88 -4.22 -22.40
N VAL A 102 9.72 -4.24 -21.37
CA VAL A 102 9.30 -4.51 -19.98
C VAL A 102 9.07 -3.18 -19.29
N ILE A 103 7.86 -2.96 -18.78
CA ILE A 103 7.43 -1.68 -18.24
C ILE A 103 6.84 -1.92 -16.85
N PHE A 104 7.40 -1.27 -15.83
CA PHE A 104 6.76 -1.17 -14.52
C PHE A 104 5.73 -0.06 -14.55
N LYS A 105 4.54 -0.33 -14.01
CA LYS A 105 3.43 0.61 -13.92
C LYS A 105 2.96 0.68 -12.47
N ALA A 106 2.98 1.86 -11.87
CA ALA A 106 2.41 2.08 -10.56
C ALA A 106 0.88 1.92 -10.61
N SER A 107 0.32 1.16 -9.68
CA SER A 107 -1.12 0.94 -9.58
C SER A 107 -1.58 0.79 -8.13
N HIS A 108 -2.69 1.41 -7.76
CA HIS A 108 -3.35 1.19 -6.47
C HIS A 108 -3.87 -0.25 -6.27
N SER A 109 -4.07 -1.01 -7.36
CA SER A 109 -4.51 -2.41 -7.30
C SER A 109 -3.51 -3.32 -6.57
N THR A 110 -2.24 -2.95 -6.63
CA THR A 110 -1.13 -3.81 -6.23
C THR A 110 -0.47 -3.22 -4.99
N LYS A 111 -0.44 -4.00 -3.90
CA LYS A 111 0.10 -3.53 -2.60
C LYS A 111 1.44 -4.12 -2.21
N SER A 112 1.83 -5.24 -2.80
CA SER A 112 3.07 -5.95 -2.48
C SER A 112 3.84 -6.27 -3.76
N LEU A 113 5.14 -6.51 -3.67
CA LEU A 113 5.95 -6.99 -4.79
C LEU A 113 5.96 -8.53 -4.90
N SER A 114 5.09 -9.22 -4.15
CA SER A 114 5.12 -10.69 -4.02
C SER A 114 4.77 -11.46 -5.30
N HIS A 115 4.10 -10.83 -6.26
CA HIS A 115 3.77 -11.40 -7.58
C HIS A 115 4.89 -11.22 -8.61
N LEU A 116 5.90 -10.39 -8.32
CA LEU A 116 7.05 -10.22 -9.20
C LEU A 116 7.87 -11.51 -9.25
N LYS A 117 8.24 -11.92 -10.46
CA LYS A 117 9.16 -13.04 -10.65
C LYS A 117 10.60 -12.52 -10.63
N PRO A 118 11.57 -13.34 -10.19
CA PRO A 118 12.99 -12.99 -10.26
C PRO A 118 13.48 -12.70 -11.69
N VAL A 119 12.83 -13.28 -12.70
CA VAL A 119 13.13 -13.04 -14.11
C VAL A 119 11.85 -12.66 -14.85
N GLU A 120 11.85 -11.48 -15.47
CA GLU A 120 10.73 -10.97 -16.25
C GLU A 120 11.19 -10.66 -17.68
N VAL A 121 10.57 -11.33 -18.65
CA VAL A 121 10.96 -11.26 -20.07
C VAL A 121 9.77 -10.81 -20.91
N ALA A 122 9.98 -9.79 -21.74
CA ALA A 122 8.98 -9.34 -22.71
C ALA A 122 8.96 -10.24 -23.96
N PRO A 123 7.81 -10.35 -24.67
CA PRO A 123 7.71 -11.22 -25.84
C PRO A 123 8.56 -10.71 -27.01
N ASN A 124 9.03 -11.64 -27.84
CA ASN A 124 9.88 -11.36 -29.00
C ASN A 124 9.06 -10.94 -30.22
N GLY A 125 9.63 -10.06 -31.04
CA GLY A 125 9.07 -9.72 -32.35
C GLY A 125 9.10 -10.92 -33.29
N THR A 126 8.12 -11.00 -34.19
CA THR A 126 8.06 -12.10 -35.17
C THR A 126 8.99 -11.82 -36.35
N LYS A 127 9.56 -12.88 -36.94
CA LYS A 127 10.44 -12.74 -38.12
C LYS A 127 9.67 -12.26 -39.34
N GLY A 128 10.37 -11.60 -40.27
CA GLY A 128 9.84 -11.29 -41.59
C GLY A 128 9.48 -12.56 -42.38
N GLY A 129 8.54 -12.40 -43.30
CA GLY A 129 8.08 -13.44 -44.21
C GLY A 129 8.44 -13.17 -45.66
N THR A 130 8.10 -14.13 -46.52
CA THR A 130 8.16 -13.97 -47.98
C THR A 130 7.03 -13.06 -48.48
N LYS A 131 7.11 -12.61 -49.74
CA LYS A 131 6.13 -11.71 -50.37
C LYS A 131 6.00 -10.37 -49.64
N GLN A 132 7.13 -9.82 -49.20
CA GLN A 132 7.25 -8.54 -48.48
C GLN A 132 6.39 -8.48 -47.21
N ARG A 133 6.17 -9.62 -46.56
CA ARG A 133 5.37 -9.68 -45.33
C ARG A 133 6.24 -9.32 -44.14
N ASP A 134 5.97 -8.18 -43.54
CA ASP A 134 6.64 -7.76 -42.31
C ASP A 134 6.15 -8.57 -41.09
N GLY A 135 7.06 -8.80 -40.15
CA GLY A 135 6.76 -9.42 -38.87
C GLY A 135 5.95 -8.50 -37.97
N LYS A 136 4.97 -9.07 -37.27
CA LYS A 136 4.22 -8.41 -36.20
C LYS A 136 5.15 -8.00 -35.05
N ASN A 137 4.95 -6.77 -34.56
CA ASN A 137 5.55 -6.28 -33.32
C ASN A 137 5.00 -7.05 -32.11
N ALA A 138 5.85 -7.24 -31.11
CA ALA A 138 5.47 -7.87 -29.86
C ALA A 138 4.76 -6.89 -28.91
N ASP A 139 3.78 -7.42 -28.18
CA ASP A 139 3.09 -6.69 -27.12
C ASP A 139 4.05 -6.36 -25.96
N HIS A 140 3.84 -5.24 -25.28
CA HIS A 140 4.68 -4.89 -24.13
C HIS A 140 4.26 -5.69 -22.90
N ARG A 141 5.23 -6.00 -22.04
CA ARG A 141 4.96 -6.63 -20.75
C ARG A 141 4.85 -5.57 -19.68
N PHE A 142 3.62 -5.27 -19.30
CA PHE A 142 3.31 -4.42 -18.16
C PHE A 142 3.37 -5.22 -16.87
N ILE A 143 4.06 -4.66 -15.88
CA ILE A 143 4.22 -5.22 -14.56
C ILE A 143 3.68 -4.18 -13.58
N GLU A 144 2.55 -4.48 -12.95
CA GLU A 144 1.97 -3.61 -11.94
C GLU A 144 2.81 -3.67 -10.66
N VAL A 145 3.13 -2.49 -10.12
CA VAL A 145 3.85 -2.34 -8.85
C VAL A 145 3.09 -1.36 -7.95
N PRO A 146 3.26 -1.44 -6.62
CA PRO A 146 2.63 -0.51 -5.71
C PRO A 146 3.12 0.93 -5.88
N LEU A 147 2.34 1.87 -5.37
CA LEU A 147 2.78 3.26 -5.25
C LEU A 147 3.95 3.41 -4.27
N GLY A 148 4.80 4.40 -4.53
CA GLY A 148 6.03 4.60 -3.80
C GLY A 148 7.10 3.56 -4.11
N THR A 149 7.00 2.84 -5.24
CA THR A 149 8.05 1.89 -5.65
C THR A 149 9.27 2.64 -6.17
N LEU A 150 10.43 2.39 -5.56
CA LEU A 150 11.76 2.81 -5.99
C LEU A 150 12.40 1.72 -6.84
N ILE A 151 12.92 2.13 -7.99
CA ILE A 151 13.67 1.25 -8.89
C ILE A 151 15.13 1.71 -8.87
N LYS A 152 16.03 0.81 -8.49
CA LYS A 152 17.47 1.05 -8.41
C LYS A 152 18.26 0.18 -9.37
N SER A 153 19.40 0.71 -9.82
CA SER A 153 20.42 -0.04 -10.58
C SER A 153 21.17 -1.02 -9.67
N GLU A 154 21.94 -1.92 -10.28
CA GLU A 154 22.88 -2.82 -9.57
C GLU A 154 23.87 -2.04 -8.69
N ASP A 155 24.27 -0.84 -9.13
CA ASP A 155 25.17 0.07 -8.40
C ASP A 155 24.50 0.83 -7.24
N GLY A 156 23.22 0.58 -6.96
CA GLY A 156 22.46 1.25 -5.90
C GLY A 156 21.94 2.65 -6.24
N GLN A 157 22.22 3.15 -7.44
CA GLN A 157 21.66 4.43 -7.93
C GLN A 157 20.14 4.29 -8.14
N VAL A 158 19.37 5.25 -7.61
CA VAL A 158 17.93 5.35 -7.86
C VAL A 158 17.70 5.81 -9.29
N LEU A 159 17.10 4.95 -10.11
CA LEU A 159 16.77 5.22 -11.51
C LEU A 159 15.43 5.94 -11.64
N SER A 160 14.46 5.58 -10.80
CA SER A 160 13.12 6.16 -10.82
C SER A 160 12.36 5.88 -9.51
N SER A 161 11.45 6.78 -9.15
CA SER A 161 10.39 6.52 -8.17
C SER A 161 9.02 6.62 -8.83
N LEU A 162 8.17 5.64 -8.55
CA LEU A 162 6.81 5.54 -9.04
C LEU A 162 5.88 5.93 -7.90
N ASP A 163 5.58 7.22 -7.79
CA ASP A 163 4.89 7.78 -6.62
C ASP A 163 3.38 7.96 -6.89
N ASN A 164 2.98 8.23 -8.14
CA ASN A 164 1.58 8.45 -8.52
C ASN A 164 1.00 7.27 -9.30
N ASP A 165 -0.33 7.11 -9.23
CA ASP A 165 -1.04 6.09 -10.00
C ASP A 165 -0.87 6.29 -11.51
N GLY A 166 -0.53 5.21 -12.20
CA GLY A 166 -0.26 5.24 -13.63
C GLY A 166 1.15 5.70 -14.02
N ASP A 167 2.02 6.07 -13.07
CA ASP A 167 3.43 6.32 -13.37
C ASP A 167 4.05 5.08 -14.02
N VAL A 168 4.82 5.29 -15.09
CA VAL A 168 5.44 4.21 -15.86
C VAL A 168 6.95 4.37 -15.94
N TYR A 169 7.65 3.25 -15.79
CA TYR A 169 9.10 3.19 -16.00
C TYR A 169 9.45 2.04 -16.94
N VAL A 170 10.14 2.36 -18.03
CA VAL A 170 10.63 1.35 -18.99
C VAL A 170 11.89 0.69 -18.43
N ALA A 171 11.70 -0.48 -17.83
CA ALA A 171 12.74 -1.24 -17.16
C ALA A 171 13.78 -1.80 -18.15
N ALA A 172 13.29 -2.36 -19.26
CA ALA A 172 14.11 -2.92 -20.32
C ALA A 172 13.49 -2.65 -21.69
N ARG A 173 14.29 -2.12 -22.62
CA ARG A 173 13.85 -1.87 -24.00
C ARG A 173 13.91 -3.16 -24.83
N GLY A 174 12.87 -3.46 -25.61
CA GLY A 174 12.91 -4.49 -26.64
C GLY A 174 13.81 -4.11 -27.80
N GLY A 175 14.35 -5.13 -28.47
CA GLY A 175 15.22 -4.97 -29.62
C GLY A 175 14.45 -4.57 -30.89
N ALA A 176 15.09 -3.77 -31.73
CA ALA A 176 14.57 -3.42 -33.04
C ALA A 176 14.50 -4.63 -33.97
N GLY A 177 13.44 -4.70 -34.79
CA GLY A 177 13.29 -5.71 -35.84
C GLY A 177 14.33 -5.51 -36.96
N GLY A 178 14.91 -6.62 -37.42
CA GLY A 178 15.90 -6.61 -38.50
C GLY A 178 15.27 -6.33 -39.86
N LYS A 179 15.99 -5.61 -40.72
CA LYS A 179 15.56 -5.31 -42.09
C LYS A 179 15.68 -6.52 -43.02
N GLY A 180 14.62 -6.78 -43.78
CA GLY A 180 14.63 -7.80 -44.84
C GLY A 180 15.41 -7.35 -46.06
N ASN A 181 15.72 -8.28 -46.97
CA ASN A 181 16.49 -7.93 -48.16
C ASN A 181 15.78 -6.93 -49.09
N TYR A 182 14.44 -6.88 -49.07
CA TYR A 182 13.68 -5.87 -49.82
C TYR A 182 14.02 -4.42 -49.39
N PHE A 183 14.34 -4.20 -48.12
CA PHE A 183 14.70 -2.88 -47.61
C PHE A 183 16.01 -2.33 -48.21
N PHE A 184 16.94 -3.22 -48.58
CA PHE A 184 18.24 -2.87 -49.16
C PHE A 184 18.22 -2.70 -50.68
N LEU A 185 17.04 -2.72 -51.30
CA LEU A 185 16.90 -2.56 -52.74
C LEU A 185 17.31 -1.14 -53.16
N THR A 186 18.33 -1.03 -54.01
CA THR A 186 18.77 0.25 -54.59
C THR A 186 18.77 0.19 -56.11
N ASN A 187 18.97 1.34 -56.78
CA ASN A 187 19.09 1.36 -58.24
C ASN A 187 20.34 0.60 -58.73
N GLU A 188 21.41 0.62 -57.93
CA GLU A 188 22.69 -0.04 -58.19
C GLU A 188 22.64 -1.53 -57.86
N ASN A 189 21.95 -1.91 -56.77
CA ASN A 189 21.79 -3.30 -56.34
C ASN A 189 20.32 -3.73 -56.35
N ARG A 190 19.90 -4.38 -57.46
CA ARG A 190 18.53 -4.87 -57.68
C ARG A 190 18.24 -6.23 -57.03
N ALA A 191 19.25 -6.93 -56.53
CA ALA A 191 19.12 -8.25 -55.91
C ALA A 191 19.97 -8.36 -54.64
N PRO A 192 19.70 -7.53 -53.61
CA PRO A 192 20.41 -7.60 -52.35
C PRO A 192 20.26 -8.98 -51.71
N ALA A 193 21.39 -9.62 -51.42
CA ALA A 193 21.48 -10.90 -50.71
C ALA A 193 21.90 -10.67 -49.24
N VAL A 194 21.39 -9.61 -48.63
CA VAL A 194 21.68 -9.22 -47.24
C VAL A 194 20.36 -9.00 -46.51
N ALA A 195 20.27 -9.48 -45.28
CA ALA A 195 19.20 -9.18 -44.34
C ALA A 195 19.81 -8.99 -42.95
N GLU A 196 19.22 -8.12 -42.15
CA GLU A 196 19.65 -7.89 -40.78
C GLU A 196 18.96 -8.84 -39.81
N LEU A 197 19.71 -9.30 -38.82
CA LEU A 197 19.15 -10.00 -37.68
C LEU A 197 18.45 -8.98 -36.75
N GLY A 198 17.42 -9.43 -36.05
CA GLY A 198 16.77 -8.59 -35.06
C GLY A 198 17.69 -8.34 -33.88
N ALA A 199 17.71 -7.09 -33.40
CA ALA A 199 18.54 -6.70 -32.27
C ALA A 199 18.09 -7.44 -31.00
N THR A 200 19.04 -7.75 -30.12
CA THR A 200 18.74 -8.28 -28.80
C THR A 200 18.04 -7.22 -27.96
N GLY A 201 17.09 -7.65 -27.11
CA GLY A 201 16.53 -6.77 -26.11
C GLY A 201 17.58 -6.38 -25.08
N GLN A 202 17.32 -5.27 -24.38
CA GLN A 202 18.15 -4.84 -23.28
C GLN A 202 17.94 -5.76 -22.08
N GLU A 203 19.03 -6.15 -21.43
CA GLU A 203 18.99 -6.90 -20.18
C GLU A 203 19.54 -6.05 -19.04
N ARG A 204 18.84 -6.03 -17.91
CA ARG A 204 19.24 -5.31 -16.70
C ARG A 204 18.86 -6.10 -15.46
N LYS A 205 19.69 -6.02 -14.43
CA LYS A 205 19.29 -6.34 -13.07
C LYS A 205 18.85 -5.07 -12.38
N LEU A 206 17.69 -5.12 -11.74
CA LEU A 206 17.10 -4.00 -11.04
C LEU A 206 16.72 -4.44 -9.63
N PHE A 207 16.91 -3.54 -8.67
CA PHE A 207 16.38 -3.69 -7.33
C PHE A 207 15.11 -2.87 -7.22
N VAL A 208 14.01 -3.54 -6.87
CA VAL A 208 12.70 -2.92 -6.73
C VAL A 208 12.34 -2.90 -5.26
N GLU A 209 12.10 -1.70 -4.73
CA GLU A 209 11.87 -1.46 -3.30
C GLU A 209 10.62 -0.62 -3.08
N LEU A 210 9.79 -0.90 -2.07
CA LEU A 210 8.77 0.07 -1.64
C LEU A 210 9.35 1.13 -0.69
N LYS A 211 8.96 2.40 -0.88
CA LYS A 211 9.25 3.51 0.05
C LYS A 211 8.52 3.36 1.38
N THR A 212 7.33 2.76 1.39
CA THR A 212 6.47 2.68 2.58
C THR A 212 6.77 1.41 3.39
N MET A 213 7.06 1.60 4.68
CA MET A 213 7.36 0.52 5.62
C MET A 213 6.09 -0.18 6.13
N ALA A 214 5.04 0.61 6.37
CA ALA A 214 3.75 0.15 6.88
C ALA A 214 2.69 1.24 6.65
N HIS A 215 1.42 0.83 6.65
CA HIS A 215 0.31 1.77 6.54
C HIS A 215 0.08 2.52 7.86
N ALA A 216 0.35 1.86 8.99
CA ALA A 216 0.23 2.45 10.32
C ALA A 216 1.49 2.20 11.16
N GLY A 217 1.90 3.19 11.95
CA GLY A 217 3.02 3.08 12.90
C GLY A 217 2.57 3.21 14.35
N LEU A 218 2.89 2.23 15.20
CA LEU A 218 2.71 2.32 16.64
C LEU A 218 3.82 3.18 17.26
N ILE A 219 3.46 4.31 17.87
CA ILE A 219 4.39 5.26 18.50
C ILE A 219 4.08 5.34 19.98
N GLY A 220 5.10 5.39 20.81
CA GLY A 220 4.93 5.50 22.26
C GLY A 220 6.25 5.27 22.97
N PHE A 221 6.28 5.53 24.28
CA PHE A 221 7.48 5.30 25.07
C PHE A 221 7.85 3.82 25.15
N PRO A 222 9.09 3.49 25.55
CA PRO A 222 9.45 2.15 25.98
C PRO A 222 8.43 1.61 27.00
N ASN A 223 8.13 0.31 26.95
CA ASN A 223 7.20 -0.38 27.86
C ASN A 223 5.71 0.04 27.83
N ALA A 224 5.30 0.96 26.94
CA ALA A 224 3.89 1.27 26.71
C ALA A 224 3.05 0.08 26.18
N GLY A 225 3.71 -1.02 25.82
CA GLY A 225 3.07 -2.26 25.37
C GLY A 225 2.83 -2.32 23.86
N LYS A 226 3.55 -1.55 23.06
CA LYS A 226 3.45 -1.50 21.58
C LYS A 226 3.63 -2.87 20.92
N SER A 227 4.72 -3.58 21.21
CA SER A 227 4.96 -4.92 20.64
C SER A 227 3.92 -5.95 21.08
N SER A 228 3.41 -5.82 22.31
CA SER A 228 2.32 -6.68 22.81
C SER A 228 1.00 -6.38 22.08
N LEU A 229 0.71 -5.11 21.84
CA LEU A 229 -0.45 -4.67 21.06
C LEU A 229 -0.33 -5.15 19.61
N LEU A 230 0.85 -5.01 18.99
CA LEU A 230 1.10 -5.50 17.63
C LEU A 230 0.80 -7.00 17.50
N ARG A 231 1.28 -7.81 18.44
CA ARG A 231 1.00 -9.26 18.48
C ARG A 231 -0.49 -9.55 18.66
N ALA A 232 -1.18 -8.75 19.48
CA ALA A 232 -2.59 -8.91 19.75
C ALA A 232 -3.47 -8.61 18.52
N ILE A 233 -3.11 -7.59 17.73
CA ILE A 233 -3.82 -7.21 16.50
C ILE A 233 -3.44 -8.08 15.30
N SER A 234 -2.17 -8.49 15.16
CA SER A 234 -1.72 -9.28 14.01
C SER A 234 -2.08 -10.76 14.14
N ARG A 235 -2.10 -11.31 15.37
CA ARG A 235 -2.31 -12.73 15.74
C ARG A 235 -1.42 -13.77 15.01
N ALA A 236 -0.63 -13.35 14.03
CA ALA A 236 0.56 -13.99 13.50
C ALA A 236 1.80 -13.47 14.25
N GLN A 237 2.87 -14.26 14.32
CA GLN A 237 4.15 -13.77 14.81
C GLN A 237 4.59 -12.59 13.92
N PRO A 238 4.83 -11.39 14.48
CA PRO A 238 5.35 -10.28 13.71
C PRO A 238 6.66 -10.69 13.02
N GLU A 239 6.76 -10.47 11.72
CA GLU A 239 7.98 -10.76 10.98
C GLU A 239 9.00 -9.65 11.27
N VAL A 240 10.26 -10.07 11.43
CA VAL A 240 11.38 -9.14 11.57
C VAL A 240 11.81 -8.75 10.18
N SER A 241 11.44 -7.54 9.76
CA SER A 241 11.77 -7.05 8.42
C SER A 241 13.09 -6.30 8.46
N ALA A 242 14.11 -6.82 7.77
CA ALA A 242 15.40 -6.16 7.61
C ALA A 242 15.36 -5.24 6.40
N TYR A 243 15.15 -3.96 6.64
CA TYR A 243 15.14 -2.95 5.59
C TYR A 243 16.53 -2.32 5.48
N PRO A 244 17.08 -2.14 4.26
CA PRO A 244 18.48 -1.78 4.04
C PRO A 244 18.90 -0.39 4.56
N PHE A 245 17.93 0.43 4.98
CA PHE A 245 18.12 1.77 5.53
C PHE A 245 17.77 1.87 7.02
N THR A 246 17.58 0.73 7.68
CA THR A 246 17.12 0.66 9.07
C THR A 246 18.22 0.05 9.92
N THR A 247 18.65 0.74 10.98
CA THR A 247 19.67 0.23 11.91
C THR A 247 19.10 -0.82 12.86
N LEU A 248 17.77 -0.88 12.99
CA LEU A 248 17.04 -1.85 13.78
C LEU A 248 15.83 -2.31 12.99
N ASN A 249 15.66 -3.62 12.87
CA ASN A 249 14.57 -4.24 12.14
C ASN A 249 13.24 -4.00 12.88
N PRO A 250 12.32 -3.17 12.36
CA PRO A 250 11.04 -3.00 13.02
C PRO A 250 10.21 -4.29 12.89
N HIS A 251 9.37 -4.53 13.89
CA HIS A 251 8.41 -5.62 13.82
C HIS A 251 7.20 -5.16 13.02
N VAL A 252 6.86 -5.87 11.95
CA VAL A 252 5.68 -5.58 11.13
C VAL A 252 4.64 -6.69 11.34
N GLY A 253 3.41 -6.28 11.64
CA GLY A 253 2.26 -7.16 11.79
C GLY A 253 1.22 -6.87 10.73
N MET A 254 0.65 -7.93 10.15
CA MET A 254 -0.40 -7.83 9.14
C MET A 254 -1.77 -8.02 9.78
N VAL A 255 -2.70 -7.11 9.47
CA VAL A 255 -4.13 -7.22 9.83
C VAL A 255 -4.92 -7.49 8.56
N LEU A 256 -5.70 -8.58 8.55
CA LEU A 256 -6.55 -8.99 7.43
C LEU A 256 -8.01 -8.59 7.65
N TYR A 257 -8.68 -8.13 6.59
CA TYR A 257 -10.11 -7.79 6.57
C TYR A 257 -10.92 -8.73 5.68
N GLU A 258 -12.24 -8.74 5.87
CA GLU A 258 -13.19 -9.62 5.16
C GLU A 258 -13.22 -9.37 3.65
N ASP A 259 -12.93 -8.14 3.23
CA ASP A 259 -12.80 -7.73 1.83
C ASP A 259 -11.44 -8.10 1.22
N HIS A 260 -10.67 -8.95 1.89
CA HIS A 260 -9.32 -9.38 1.51
C HIS A 260 -8.26 -8.28 1.53
N GLU A 261 -8.60 -7.08 2.01
CA GLU A 261 -7.60 -6.03 2.21
C GLU A 261 -6.70 -6.39 3.38
N GLN A 262 -5.41 -6.08 3.22
CA GLN A 262 -4.39 -6.27 4.26
C GLN A 262 -3.80 -4.92 4.64
N ILE A 263 -3.74 -4.66 5.94
CA ILE A 263 -3.13 -3.45 6.50
C ILE A 263 -1.89 -3.87 7.29
N ALA A 264 -0.73 -3.41 6.82
CA ALA A 264 0.55 -3.51 7.53
C ALA A 264 0.63 -2.47 8.66
N VAL A 265 0.91 -2.93 9.87
CA VAL A 265 1.16 -2.11 11.06
C VAL A 265 2.58 -2.36 11.54
N ALA A 266 3.39 -1.32 11.69
CA ALA A 266 4.75 -1.41 12.21
C ALA A 266 4.80 -1.02 13.69
N ASP A 267 5.53 -1.79 14.49
CA ASP A 267 5.97 -1.37 15.82
C ASP A 267 7.26 -0.56 15.70
N ILE A 268 7.16 0.72 16.01
CA ILE A 268 8.28 1.64 15.95
C ILE A 268 8.93 1.66 17.34
N PRO A 269 10.25 1.43 17.44
CA PRO A 269 10.93 1.44 18.72
C PRO A 269 10.65 2.72 19.53
N GLY A 270 10.58 2.55 20.85
CA GLY A 270 10.01 3.60 21.71
C GLY A 270 10.77 4.91 21.64
N LEU A 271 10.03 6.02 21.46
CA LEU A 271 10.58 7.36 21.51
C LEU A 271 10.84 7.74 22.97
N ILE A 272 12.00 8.35 23.21
CA ILE A 272 12.40 8.93 24.48
C ILE A 272 12.53 10.46 24.31
N PRO A 273 12.43 11.24 25.40
CA PRO A 273 12.65 12.69 25.31
C PRO A 273 14.05 13.02 24.77
N GLY A 274 14.12 13.96 23.82
CA GLY A 274 15.33 14.33 23.10
C GLY A 274 15.69 13.45 21.92
N ALA A 275 14.79 12.59 21.44
CA ALA A 275 14.99 11.76 20.25
C ALA A 275 15.28 12.61 18.99
N HIS A 276 14.64 13.78 18.85
CA HIS A 276 14.91 14.73 17.75
C HIS A 276 16.36 15.27 17.76
N GLN A 277 17.01 15.31 18.93
CA GLN A 277 18.39 15.80 19.11
C GLN A 277 19.44 14.70 18.93
N ASN A 278 19.05 13.56 18.35
CA ASN A 278 19.91 12.38 18.20
C ASN A 278 20.36 11.77 19.53
N LYS A 279 19.64 12.01 20.64
CA LYS A 279 19.89 11.25 21.88
C LYS A 279 19.38 9.82 21.69
N GLY A 280 20.28 8.85 21.80
CA GLY A 280 20.01 7.45 21.49
C GLY A 280 20.00 7.17 19.97
N LEU A 281 18.98 6.46 19.49
CA LEU A 281 18.79 6.07 18.08
C LEU A 281 17.77 6.97 17.33
N GLY A 282 17.51 8.17 17.89
CA GLY A 282 16.29 8.96 17.64
C GLY A 282 16.03 9.40 16.20
N ILE A 283 17.00 10.03 15.50
CA ILE A 283 16.77 10.53 14.13
C ILE A 283 16.55 9.38 13.15
N SER A 284 17.30 8.28 13.31
CA SER A 284 17.09 7.08 12.50
C SER A 284 15.64 6.60 12.64
N PHE A 285 15.09 6.49 13.85
CA PHE A 285 13.70 6.07 14.08
C PHE A 285 12.65 7.03 13.53
N LEU A 286 12.85 8.33 13.71
CA LEU A 286 11.92 9.35 13.23
C LEU A 286 11.75 9.28 11.70
N ARG A 287 12.82 8.96 10.96
CA ARG A 287 12.76 8.66 9.52
C ARG A 287 11.88 7.43 9.16
N HIS A 288 11.67 6.49 10.09
CA HIS A 288 10.75 5.37 9.86
C HIS A 288 9.29 5.79 10.08
N ILE A 289 9.06 6.70 11.04
CA ILE A 289 7.74 7.28 11.30
C ILE A 289 7.26 8.08 10.09
N GLU A 290 8.16 8.83 9.44
CA GLU A 290 7.85 9.57 8.20
C GLU A 290 7.30 8.67 7.08
N ARG A 291 7.61 7.37 7.09
CA ARG A 291 7.18 6.39 6.08
C ARG A 291 5.84 5.71 6.39
N CYS A 292 5.20 6.07 7.52
CA CYS A 292 3.88 5.57 7.90
C CYS A 292 2.79 6.56 7.47
N LEU A 293 1.70 6.04 6.89
CA LEU A 293 0.58 6.87 6.43
C LEU A 293 -0.23 7.43 7.62
N CYS A 294 -0.45 6.60 8.64
CA CYS A 294 -1.12 7.00 9.87
C CYS A 294 -0.30 6.62 11.12
N LEU A 295 -0.51 7.40 12.19
CA LEU A 295 0.23 7.27 13.44
C LEU A 295 -0.70 6.82 14.57
N ILE A 296 -0.30 5.78 15.30
CA ILE A 296 -1.07 5.26 16.43
C ILE A 296 -0.27 5.54 17.70
N TYR A 297 -0.70 6.52 18.49
CA TYR A 297 -0.11 6.84 19.78
C TYR A 297 -0.55 5.83 20.82
N VAL A 298 0.39 5.09 21.40
CA VAL A 298 0.19 4.12 22.46
C VAL A 298 0.71 4.70 23.77
N ILE A 299 -0.23 5.06 24.64
CA ILE A 299 0.00 5.65 25.95
C ILE A 299 -0.26 4.60 27.03
N ASP A 300 0.59 4.57 28.05
CA ASP A 300 0.45 3.65 29.17
C ASP A 300 -0.46 4.26 30.24
N LEU A 301 -1.64 3.70 30.49
CA LEU A 301 -2.56 4.22 31.51
C LEU A 301 -2.14 3.90 32.96
N SER A 302 -1.12 3.05 33.16
CA SER A 302 -0.62 2.72 34.50
C SER A 302 0.17 3.86 35.14
N ILE A 303 0.73 4.77 34.34
CA ILE A 303 1.57 5.87 34.83
C ILE A 303 0.73 6.99 35.44
N GLU A 304 1.33 7.83 36.28
CA GLU A 304 0.64 8.92 36.96
C GLU A 304 0.16 10.02 35.99
N CYS A 305 0.98 10.43 35.03
CA CYS A 305 0.68 11.52 34.08
C CYS A 305 0.68 11.07 32.60
N PRO A 306 -0.37 10.36 32.11
CA PRO A 306 -0.50 9.97 30.70
C PRO A 306 -0.51 11.13 29.69
N LEU A 307 -1.02 12.29 30.11
CA LEU A 307 -1.14 13.49 29.29
C LEU A 307 0.22 14.08 28.92
N GLU A 308 1.13 14.16 29.89
CA GLU A 308 2.49 14.65 29.67
C GLU A 308 3.22 13.76 28.67
N GLN A 309 3.02 12.45 28.76
CA GLN A 309 3.60 11.48 27.83
C GLN A 309 3.17 11.74 26.39
N LEU A 310 1.88 12.01 26.16
CA LEU A 310 1.35 12.35 24.84
C LEU A 310 1.96 13.67 24.32
N ASN A 311 2.02 14.70 25.16
CA ASN A 311 2.57 16.00 24.78
C ASN A 311 4.06 15.89 24.43
N HIS A 312 4.82 15.09 25.17
CA HIS A 312 6.22 14.80 24.83
C HIS A 312 6.34 14.12 23.47
N LEU A 313 5.52 13.10 23.18
CA LEU A 313 5.58 12.43 21.87
C LEU A 313 5.27 13.38 20.72
N LYS A 314 4.22 14.20 20.85
CA LYS A 314 3.86 15.21 19.83
C LYS A 314 4.99 16.23 19.64
N TYR A 315 5.54 16.75 20.74
CA TYR A 315 6.66 17.68 20.71
C TYR A 315 7.87 17.09 19.96
N GLU A 316 8.27 15.86 20.28
CA GLU A 316 9.41 15.20 19.63
C GLU A 316 9.20 15.02 18.11
N LEU A 317 7.98 14.69 17.68
CA LEU A 317 7.65 14.55 16.26
C LEU A 317 7.70 15.90 15.52
N ASP A 318 7.13 16.94 16.11
CA ASP A 318 7.08 18.27 15.49
C ASP A 318 8.43 18.99 15.51
N GLN A 319 9.28 18.72 16.51
CA GLN A 319 10.67 19.19 16.51
C GLN A 319 11.51 18.55 15.41
N TYR A 320 11.19 17.31 15.02
CA TYR A 320 11.88 16.65 13.93
C TYR A 320 11.39 17.15 12.56
N GLN A 321 10.07 17.15 12.36
CA GLN A 321 9.45 17.69 11.15
C GLN A 321 8.15 18.41 11.52
N PRO A 322 8.04 19.73 11.23
CA PRO A 322 6.82 20.48 11.50
C PRO A 322 5.61 19.84 10.80
N GLY A 323 4.56 19.53 11.57
CA GLY A 323 3.32 18.97 11.04
C GLY A 323 3.28 17.44 10.97
N LEU A 324 4.33 16.74 11.43
CA LEU A 324 4.33 15.28 11.51
C LEU A 324 3.30 14.77 12.52
N SER A 325 3.04 15.53 13.59
CA SER A 325 2.01 15.19 14.58
C SER A 325 0.58 15.33 14.04
N LEU A 326 0.38 16.15 13.00
CA LEU A 326 -0.92 16.44 12.37
C LEU A 326 -1.36 15.36 11.38
N ARG A 327 -0.49 14.39 11.05
CA ARG A 327 -0.88 13.24 10.24
C ARG A 327 -2.07 12.52 10.87
N PRO A 328 -2.90 11.82 10.06
CA PRO A 328 -4.01 11.02 10.58
C PRO A 328 -3.54 10.15 11.74
N ASN A 329 -4.11 10.40 12.92
CA ASN A 329 -3.64 9.81 14.14
C ASN A 329 -4.77 9.17 14.97
N LEU A 330 -4.38 8.19 15.78
CA LEU A 330 -5.25 7.46 16.70
C LEU A 330 -4.57 7.40 18.07
N LEU A 331 -5.30 7.75 19.14
CA LEU A 331 -4.80 7.64 20.50
C LEU A 331 -5.32 6.37 21.16
N ILE A 332 -4.41 5.58 21.70
CA ILE A 332 -4.68 4.34 22.41
C ILE A 332 -4.16 4.46 23.84
N GLY A 333 -5.06 4.41 24.80
CA GLY A 333 -4.73 4.17 26.20
C GLY A 333 -4.63 2.67 26.46
N ASN A 334 -3.41 2.14 26.54
CA ASN A 334 -3.16 0.73 26.83
C ASN A 334 -3.15 0.45 28.34
N LYS A 335 -3.35 -0.83 28.71
CA LYS A 335 -3.45 -1.33 30.09
C LYS A 335 -4.70 -0.84 30.85
N ILE A 336 -5.84 -0.75 30.16
CA ILE A 336 -7.13 -0.41 30.79
C ILE A 336 -7.57 -1.41 31.88
N ASP A 337 -6.99 -2.61 31.89
CA ASP A 337 -7.23 -3.63 32.91
C ASP A 337 -6.76 -3.26 34.32
N LEU A 338 -5.98 -2.18 34.46
CA LEU A 338 -5.45 -1.74 35.75
C LEU A 338 -6.38 -0.76 36.48
N PRO A 339 -6.38 -0.77 37.83
CA PRO A 339 -7.23 0.11 38.60
C PRO A 339 -6.88 1.58 38.36
N GLY A 340 -7.90 2.43 38.21
CA GLY A 340 -7.74 3.86 37.93
C GLY A 340 -7.47 4.21 36.46
N ALA A 341 -7.30 3.22 35.57
CA ALA A 341 -7.06 3.45 34.15
C ALA A 341 -8.28 4.06 33.43
N GLU A 342 -9.50 3.70 33.82
CA GLU A 342 -10.75 4.23 33.23
C GLU A 342 -10.88 5.74 33.46
N GLN A 343 -10.61 6.21 34.68
CA GLN A 343 -10.64 7.64 35.02
C GLN A 343 -9.60 8.42 34.20
N LYS A 344 -8.37 7.90 34.13
CA LYS A 344 -7.30 8.51 33.32
C LYS A 344 -7.62 8.53 31.82
N LEU A 345 -8.32 7.52 31.32
CA LEU A 345 -8.79 7.49 29.93
C LEU A 345 -9.85 8.57 29.67
N GLU A 346 -10.77 8.79 30.61
CA GLU A 346 -11.73 9.90 30.52
C GLU A 346 -11.02 11.26 30.55
N ASP A 347 -10.02 11.43 31.40
CA ASP A 347 -9.24 12.67 31.45
C ASP A 347 -8.50 12.93 30.13
N LEU A 348 -7.92 11.88 29.52
CA LEU A 348 -7.34 11.94 28.18
C LEU A 348 -8.37 12.33 27.12
N LYS A 349 -9.57 11.73 27.15
CA LYS A 349 -10.67 12.06 26.23
C LYS A 349 -11.07 13.53 26.36
N ARG A 350 -11.27 14.01 27.59
CA ARG A 350 -11.65 15.41 27.87
C ARG A 350 -10.59 16.39 27.41
N HIS A 351 -9.31 16.08 27.61
CA HIS A 351 -8.22 16.96 27.18
C HIS A 351 -8.12 17.06 25.66
N VAL A 352 -8.21 15.92 24.96
CA VAL A 352 -8.17 15.88 23.49
C VAL A 352 -9.38 16.60 22.90
N GLN A 353 -10.57 16.43 23.48
CA GLN A 353 -11.79 17.13 23.05
C GLN A 353 -11.82 18.61 23.47
N GLY A 354 -11.13 19.00 24.54
CA GLY A 354 -11.07 20.36 25.07
C GLY A 354 -10.06 21.27 24.33
N MET A 355 -9.06 20.69 23.67
CA MET A 355 -8.12 21.44 22.82
C MET A 355 -8.78 22.02 21.55
N ASP A 356 -9.94 21.49 21.14
CA ASP A 356 -10.69 21.96 19.96
C ASP A 356 -11.48 23.26 20.22
N GLY A 357 -11.44 23.82 21.45
CA GLY A 357 -12.19 25.02 21.84
C GLY A 357 -11.50 26.36 21.61
N CYS A 358 -10.21 26.41 21.24
CA CYS A 358 -9.43 27.66 21.31
C CYS A 358 -8.65 28.07 20.04
N VAL A 359 -8.93 27.50 18.86
CA VAL A 359 -8.27 27.93 17.63
C VAL A 359 -9.31 28.23 16.54
N GLU A 360 -9.70 29.50 16.45
CA GLU A 360 -10.40 30.06 15.29
C GLU A 360 -9.45 30.13 14.08
N THR A 361 -9.07 29.01 13.47
CA THR A 361 -8.54 29.04 12.09
C THR A 361 -8.99 27.85 11.26
N ARG A 362 -9.89 28.18 10.31
CA ARG A 362 -10.31 27.47 9.09
C ARG A 362 -11.27 26.26 9.24
N PRO A 363 -12.45 26.31 8.60
CA PRO A 363 -13.38 25.19 8.54
C PRO A 363 -12.99 24.27 7.39
N ARG A 364 -12.19 23.24 7.66
CA ARG A 364 -11.97 22.03 6.86
C ARG A 364 -10.89 21.23 7.59
N GLU A 365 -11.09 19.91 7.72
CA GLU A 365 -10.13 18.88 8.19
C GLU A 365 -10.51 18.19 9.52
N ILE A 366 -10.33 16.88 9.50
CA ILE A 366 -10.72 15.85 10.46
C ILE A 366 -10.05 16.13 11.82
N SER A 367 -10.70 16.91 12.68
CA SER A 367 -10.14 17.40 13.94
C SER A 367 -10.80 16.74 15.15
N GLN A 368 -10.85 15.40 15.17
CA GLN A 368 -11.08 14.64 16.40
C GLN A 368 -10.16 13.43 16.38
N MET A 369 -9.04 13.51 17.10
CA MET A 369 -8.17 12.34 17.34
C MET A 369 -8.98 11.32 18.15
N PRO A 370 -9.34 10.14 17.60
CA PRO A 370 -10.12 9.17 18.33
C PRO A 370 -9.31 8.63 19.51
N VAL A 371 -9.95 8.49 20.67
CA VAL A 371 -9.30 7.98 21.88
C VAL A 371 -9.94 6.67 22.30
N LEU A 372 -9.18 5.58 22.22
CA LEU A 372 -9.63 4.24 22.54
C LEU A 372 -8.88 3.67 23.75
N GLY A 373 -9.60 2.95 24.61
CA GLY A 373 -9.01 2.21 25.70
C GLY A 373 -8.84 0.74 25.31
N VAL A 374 -7.63 0.20 25.44
CA VAL A 374 -7.35 -1.20 25.12
C VAL A 374 -6.59 -1.91 26.22
N SER A 375 -6.75 -3.22 26.29
CA SER A 375 -5.84 -4.10 27.01
C SER A 375 -5.24 -5.10 26.03
N ALA A 376 -3.98 -4.89 25.65
CA ALA A 376 -3.27 -5.86 24.81
C ALA A 376 -3.15 -7.24 25.47
N LYS A 377 -3.14 -7.29 26.82
CA LYS A 377 -3.02 -8.53 27.60
C LYS A 377 -4.32 -9.32 27.64
N HIS A 378 -5.45 -8.64 27.83
CA HIS A 378 -6.76 -9.25 27.95
C HIS A 378 -7.59 -9.21 26.65
N LEU A 379 -7.02 -8.68 25.57
CA LEU A 379 -7.66 -8.50 24.26
C LEU A 379 -8.94 -7.64 24.32
N ILE A 380 -9.01 -6.69 25.24
CA ILE A 380 -10.14 -5.77 25.41
C ILE A 380 -9.98 -4.58 24.46
N GLY A 381 -11.04 -4.18 23.76
CA GLY A 381 -11.07 -2.99 22.90
C GLY A 381 -10.35 -3.14 21.55
N ILE A 382 -9.87 -4.34 21.21
CA ILE A 382 -9.13 -4.58 19.96
C ILE A 382 -10.02 -4.46 18.73
N ASP A 383 -11.27 -4.93 18.80
CA ASP A 383 -12.17 -4.92 17.65
C ASP A 383 -12.50 -3.47 17.21
N GLU A 384 -12.66 -2.57 18.19
CA GLU A 384 -12.88 -1.14 17.96
C GLU A 384 -11.63 -0.46 17.40
N LEU A 385 -10.45 -0.82 17.90
CA LEU A 385 -9.16 -0.38 17.34
C LEU A 385 -9.03 -0.78 15.87
N LEU A 386 -9.29 -2.04 15.53
CA LEU A 386 -9.20 -2.53 14.15
C LEU A 386 -10.21 -1.84 13.24
N TYR A 387 -11.42 -1.56 13.75
CA TYR A 387 -12.41 -0.78 13.01
C TYR A 387 -11.91 0.65 12.72
N GLN A 388 -11.41 1.37 13.73
CA GLN A 388 -10.92 2.74 13.55
C GLN A 388 -9.69 2.78 12.62
N LEU A 389 -8.78 1.82 12.76
CA LEU A 389 -7.65 1.66 11.86
C LEU A 389 -8.10 1.52 10.40
N ARG A 390 -9.18 0.76 10.16
CA ARG A 390 -9.73 0.60 8.82
C ARG A 390 -10.35 1.88 8.29
N VAL A 391 -11.12 2.59 9.12
CA VAL A 391 -11.73 3.88 8.74
C VAL A 391 -10.66 4.88 8.34
N MET A 392 -9.58 5.00 9.12
CA MET A 392 -8.46 5.88 8.80
C MET A 392 -7.77 5.50 7.50
N TYR A 393 -7.56 4.20 7.27
CA TYR A 393 -6.97 3.69 6.03
C TYR A 393 -7.84 3.99 4.81
N ASP A 394 -9.14 3.76 4.90
CA ASP A 394 -10.08 4.02 3.79
C ASP A 394 -10.26 5.52 3.52
N ALA A 395 -10.18 6.37 4.55
CA ALA A 395 -10.20 7.82 4.39
C ALA A 395 -8.98 8.30 3.60
N TYR A 396 -7.79 7.85 3.99
CA TYR A 396 -6.56 8.14 3.26
C TYR A 396 -6.64 7.68 1.79
N LYS A 397 -7.16 6.48 1.55
CA LYS A 397 -7.35 5.93 0.18
C LYS A 397 -8.31 6.75 -0.68
N LYS A 398 -9.25 7.50 -0.08
CA LYS A 398 -10.20 8.34 -0.81
C LYS A 398 -9.62 9.70 -1.22
N ASP A 399 -8.77 10.29 -0.38
CA ASP A 399 -8.16 11.59 -0.64
C ASP A 399 -7.12 11.53 -1.78
N GLU A 400 -6.56 10.35 -2.09
CA GLU A 400 -5.63 10.14 -3.21
C GLU A 400 -6.30 9.85 -4.56
N LYS A 401 -7.63 9.76 -4.65
CA LYS A 401 -8.28 9.65 -5.97
C LYS A 401 -8.29 11.02 -6.65
N PRO A 402 -7.64 11.22 -7.81
CA PRO A 402 -7.86 12.43 -8.58
C PRO A 402 -9.33 12.49 -9.03
N ILE A 403 -9.92 13.67 -8.91
CA ILE A 403 -11.26 14.02 -9.43
C ILE A 403 -11.28 13.85 -10.95
#